data_AF-A0A829YJU4-F1
#
_entry.id   AF-A0A829YJU4-F1
#
_cell.length_a   1.000
_cell.length_b   1.000
_cell.length_c   1.000
_cell.angle_alpha   90.00
_cell.angle_beta   90.00
_cell.angle_gamma   90.00
#
_symmetry.space_group_name_H-M   'P 1'
#
loop_
_entity.id
_entity.type
_entity.pdbx_description
1 polymer ?
#
loop_
_entity_poly.entity_id
_entity_poly.type
_entity_poly.pdbx_seq_one_letter_code
_entity_poly.pdbx_strand_id
1 'polypeptide(L)'
;MKYLLSLAVLLFAANAHAVDYINVRITGIGIVAGEEHIRFTIDQDPNVIFRTNQYSGDQLKRLVALVMAAYTAQSPVYLIRSNESTSSSQRHYTDALIVSVGTYTFDG
;
A
#
# COMPACT_ATOMS: atom_id res chain seq x y z
N MET A 1 -36.96 -24.98 35.66
CA MET A 1 -36.68 -24.49 34.29
C MET A 1 -36.16 -23.07 34.36
N LYS A 2 -34.91 -22.86 33.91
CA LYS A 2 -34.38 -21.65 33.24
C LYS A 2 -32.86 -21.81 33.13
N TYR A 3 -32.41 -22.45 32.05
CA TYR A 3 -31.02 -22.42 31.63
C TYR A 3 -30.80 -21.09 30.92
N LEU A 4 -30.07 -20.17 31.55
CA LEU A 4 -29.54 -18.99 30.87
C LEU A 4 -28.32 -19.45 30.06
N LEU A 5 -28.54 -19.76 28.79
CA LEU A 5 -27.48 -19.90 27.80
C LEU A 5 -26.97 -18.49 27.47
N SER A 6 -25.87 -18.09 28.10
CA SER A 6 -25.11 -16.91 27.70
C SER A 6 -24.31 -17.28 26.45
N LEU A 7 -24.84 -16.99 25.27
CA LEU A 7 -24.10 -17.08 24.02
C LEU A 7 -23.10 -15.90 24.00
N ALA A 8 -21.88 -16.14 24.45
CA ALA A 8 -20.77 -15.21 24.30
C ALA A 8 -20.46 -15.09 22.79
N VAL A 9 -21.01 -14.05 22.17
CA VAL A 9 -20.58 -13.60 20.84
C VAL A 9 -19.17 -13.07 21.00
N LEU A 10 -18.19 -13.91 20.72
CA LEU A 10 -16.80 -13.49 20.49
C LEU A 10 -16.82 -12.60 19.25
N LEU A 11 -16.89 -11.29 19.48
CA LEU A 11 -16.54 -10.28 18.50
C LEU A 11 -15.04 -10.46 18.20
N PHE A 12 -14.74 -11.30 17.21
CA PHE A 12 -13.46 -11.23 16.52
C PHE A 12 -13.47 -9.90 15.76
N ALA A 13 -13.03 -8.84 16.43
CA ALA A 13 -12.50 -7.68 15.72
C ALA A 13 -11.36 -8.23 14.86
N ALA A 14 -11.56 -8.25 13.54
CA ALA A 14 -10.48 -8.50 12.62
C ALA A 14 -9.43 -7.43 12.91
N ASN A 15 -8.31 -7.82 13.50
CA ASN A 15 -7.13 -6.96 13.57
C ASN A 15 -6.76 -6.70 12.11
N ALA A 16 -7.15 -5.54 11.61
CA ALA A 16 -6.78 -5.14 10.28
C ALA A 16 -5.36 -4.60 10.36
N HIS A 17 -4.42 -5.51 10.11
CA HIS A 17 -3.02 -5.18 10.04
C HIS A 17 -2.80 -4.34 8.78
N ALA A 18 -2.23 -3.15 8.91
CA ALA A 18 -1.55 -2.51 7.79
C ALA A 18 -0.54 -3.52 7.25
N VAL A 19 -0.77 -4.05 6.05
CA VAL A 19 0.19 -5.00 5.44
C VAL A 19 1.25 -4.17 4.76
N ASP A 20 2.46 -4.28 5.27
CA ASP A 20 3.67 -3.82 4.64
C ASP A 20 4.05 -4.79 3.51
N TYR A 21 4.47 -4.24 2.38
CA TYR A 21 4.92 -5.02 1.23
C TYR A 21 6.44 -4.96 1.15
N ILE A 22 7.08 -6.11 1.25
CA ILE A 22 8.54 -6.26 1.22
C ILE A 22 8.93 -7.00 -0.06
N ASN A 23 9.94 -6.49 -0.77
CA ASN A 23 10.48 -7.09 -1.98
C ASN A 23 9.45 -7.26 -3.12
N VAL A 24 8.49 -6.34 -3.21
CA VAL A 24 7.49 -6.33 -4.29
C VAL A 24 7.99 -5.56 -5.50
N ARG A 25 7.42 -5.81 -6.68
CA ARG A 25 7.76 -5.07 -7.90
C ARG A 25 6.58 -4.24 -8.35
N ILE A 26 6.87 -3.03 -8.82
CA ILE A 26 5.85 -2.18 -9.44
C ILE A 26 5.52 -2.77 -10.82
N THR A 27 4.24 -3.03 -11.06
CA THR A 27 3.75 -3.68 -12.29
C THR A 27 3.03 -2.71 -13.22
N GLY A 28 2.66 -1.53 -12.74
CA GLY A 28 1.99 -0.52 -13.55
C GLY A 28 2.07 0.86 -12.89
N ILE A 29 2.12 1.89 -13.74
CA ILE A 29 2.13 3.30 -13.32
C ILE A 29 1.05 4.05 -14.10
N GLY A 30 0.30 4.90 -13.41
CA GLY A 30 -0.66 5.83 -13.97
C GLY A 30 -0.41 7.26 -13.49
N ILE A 31 -0.27 8.18 -14.43
CA ILE A 31 -0.29 9.62 -14.18
C ILE A 31 -1.59 10.15 -14.78
N VAL A 32 -2.40 10.82 -13.96
CA VAL A 32 -3.70 11.35 -14.38
C VAL A 32 -3.60 12.87 -14.45
N ALA A 33 -3.97 13.45 -15.60
CA ALA A 33 -3.98 14.89 -15.77
C ALA A 33 -4.96 15.53 -14.77
N GLY A 34 -4.49 16.54 -14.03
CA GLY A 34 -5.29 17.23 -12.99
C GLY A 34 -5.18 16.61 -11.59
N GLU A 35 -4.41 15.54 -11.41
CA GLU A 35 -4.15 14.95 -10.11
C GLU A 35 -2.73 15.25 -9.63
N GLU A 36 -2.59 15.72 -8.38
CA GLU A 36 -1.29 15.97 -7.74
C GLU A 36 -0.77 14.71 -7.00
N HIS A 37 -0.89 13.54 -7.64
CA HIS A 37 -0.33 12.29 -7.14
C HIS A 37 -0.12 11.31 -8.30
N ILE A 38 0.66 10.26 -8.06
CA ILE A 38 0.77 9.13 -8.99
C ILE A 38 0.01 7.93 -8.47
N ARG A 39 -0.33 7.05 -9.41
CA ARG A 39 -0.94 5.75 -9.14
C ARG A 39 0.01 4.66 -9.57
N PHE A 40 0.11 3.59 -8.79
CA PHE A 40 0.86 2.41 -9.20
C PHE A 40 0.28 1.12 -8.63
N THR A 41 0.62 0.00 -9.25
CA THR A 41 0.23 -1.35 -8.81
C THR A 41 1.46 -2.19 -8.55
N ILE A 42 1.32 -3.25 -7.75
CA ILE A 42 2.39 -4.21 -7.46
C ILE A 42 1.99 -5.64 -7.82
N ASP A 43 2.99 -6.50 -7.96
CA ASP A 43 2.84 -7.92 -8.28
C ASP A 43 2.13 -8.74 -7.19
N GLN A 44 2.44 -8.47 -5.91
CA GLN A 44 1.89 -9.21 -4.78
C GLN A 44 0.39 -8.93 -4.53
N ASP A 45 -0.11 -7.77 -4.94
CA ASP A 45 -1.51 -7.38 -4.78
C ASP A 45 -2.00 -6.54 -5.97
N PRO A 46 -2.25 -7.18 -7.12
CA PRO A 46 -2.54 -6.48 -8.37
C PRO A 46 -3.92 -5.79 -8.38
N ASN A 47 -4.75 -6.06 -7.38
CA ASN A 47 -6.06 -5.42 -7.21
C ASN A 47 -5.97 -4.11 -6.43
N VAL A 48 -4.83 -3.81 -5.81
CA VAL A 48 -4.61 -2.57 -5.06
C VAL A 48 -3.93 -1.53 -5.94
N ILE A 49 -4.54 -0.34 -6.01
CA ILE A 49 -3.97 0.83 -6.65
C ILE A 49 -3.44 1.77 -5.56
N PHE A 50 -2.12 1.88 -5.48
CA PHE A 50 -1.44 2.77 -4.54
C PHE A 50 -1.46 4.20 -5.05
N ARG A 51 -1.72 5.16 -4.16
CA ARG A 51 -1.67 6.61 -4.42
C ARG A 51 -0.65 7.28 -3.51
N THR A 52 -0.06 8.36 -3.99
CA THR A 52 0.96 9.14 -3.26
C THR A 52 0.44 10.50 -2.80
N ASN A 53 -0.82 10.58 -2.36
CA ASN A 53 -1.50 11.82 -1.98
C ASN A 53 -0.94 12.51 -0.71
N GLN A 54 -0.06 11.84 0.03
CA GLN A 54 0.56 12.39 1.24
C GLN A 54 1.81 13.24 0.96
N TYR A 55 2.24 13.33 -0.30
CA TYR A 55 3.44 14.04 -0.73
C TYR A 55 3.09 15.19 -1.66
N SER A 56 3.80 16.30 -1.57
CA SER A 56 3.60 17.46 -2.44
C SER A 56 4.92 18.10 -2.87
N GLY A 57 4.85 19.00 -3.86
CA GLY A 57 6.00 19.78 -4.34
C GLY A 57 7.20 18.91 -4.73
N ASP A 58 8.38 19.23 -4.20
CA ASP A 58 9.62 18.52 -4.52
C ASP A 58 9.70 17.12 -3.92
N GLN A 59 9.01 16.85 -2.81
CA GLN A 59 8.94 15.50 -2.24
C GLN A 59 8.17 14.57 -3.18
N LEU A 60 7.04 15.03 -3.72
CA LEU A 60 6.28 14.28 -4.71
C LEU A 60 7.14 14.01 -5.96
N LYS A 61 7.83 15.02 -6.50
CA LYS A 61 8.72 14.83 -7.68
C LYS A 61 9.77 13.75 -7.45
N ARG A 62 10.43 13.74 -6.28
CA ARG A 62 11.43 12.73 -5.91
C ARG A 62 10.81 11.34 -5.82
N LEU A 63 9.64 11.25 -5.20
CA LEU A 63 8.91 9.99 -5.09
C LEU A 63 8.48 9.45 -6.46
N VAL A 64 7.96 10.31 -7.33
CA VAL A 64 7.61 9.93 -8.72
C VAL A 64 8.84 9.42 -9.46
N ALA A 65 9.96 10.14 -9.38
CA ALA A 65 11.21 9.69 -10.01
C ALA A 65 11.66 8.32 -9.48
N LEU A 66 11.53 8.10 -8.17
CA LEU A 66 11.89 6.85 -7.52
C LEU A 66 10.99 5.68 -7.98
N VAL A 67 9.67 5.88 -8.01
CA VAL A 67 8.70 4.88 -8.49
C VAL A 67 8.91 4.57 -9.98
N MET A 68 9.14 5.58 -10.80
CA MET A 68 9.44 5.41 -12.24
C MET A 68 10.74 4.65 -12.47
N ALA A 69 11.79 4.95 -11.69
CA ALA A 69 13.07 4.25 -11.75
C ALA A 69 12.91 2.77 -11.35
N ALA A 70 12.21 2.50 -10.26
CA ALA A 70 11.94 1.14 -9.80
C ALA A 70 11.13 0.33 -10.81
N TYR A 71 10.09 0.92 -11.41
CA TYR A 71 9.31 0.27 -12.47
C TYR A 71 10.16 -0.03 -13.71
N THR A 72 10.99 0.92 -14.16
CA THR A 72 11.81 0.74 -15.35
C THR A 72 12.91 -0.31 -15.14
N ALA A 73 13.57 -0.27 -13.99
CA ALA A 73 14.62 -1.22 -13.62
C ALA A 73 14.07 -2.57 -13.11
N GLN A 74 12.75 -2.67 -12.92
CA GLN A 74 12.09 -3.77 -12.24
C GLN A 74 12.67 -4.01 -10.83
N SER A 75 13.17 -2.98 -10.15
CA SER A 75 13.79 -3.12 -8.83
C SER A 75 12.76 -3.47 -7.76
N PRO A 76 13.11 -4.34 -6.78
CA PRO A 76 12.25 -4.60 -5.64
C PRO A 76 12.09 -3.34 -4.78
N VAL A 77 10.88 -3.13 -4.28
CA VAL A 77 10.50 -2.00 -3.44
C VAL A 77 9.92 -2.45 -2.11
N TYR A 78 10.05 -1.60 -1.11
CA TYR A 78 9.36 -1.70 0.17
C TYR A 78 8.29 -0.62 0.27
N LEU A 79 7.08 -1.02 0.64
CA LEU A 79 5.91 -0.14 0.74
C LEU A 79 5.24 -0.30 2.11
N ILE A 80 4.98 0.82 2.78
CA ILE A 80 4.11 0.86 3.96
C ILE A 80 2.77 1.45 3.54
N ARG A 81 1.67 0.78 3.89
CA ARG A 81 0.31 1.31 3.66
C ARG A 81 -0.10 2.22 4.82
N SER A 82 -0.72 3.36 4.51
CA SER A 82 -1.25 4.24 5.56
C SER A 82 -2.59 3.76 6.12
N ASN A 83 -3.34 2.95 5.37
CA ASN A 83 -4.71 2.58 5.70
C ASN A 83 -4.92 1.05 5.62
N GLU A 84 -5.84 0.55 6.45
CA GLU A 84 -6.21 -0.86 6.52
C GLU A 84 -6.69 -1.43 5.18
N SER A 85 -6.29 -2.67 4.89
CA SER A 85 -6.82 -3.44 3.76
C SER A 85 -8.27 -3.81 4.04
N THR A 86 -9.19 -3.36 3.19
CA THR A 86 -10.38 -4.17 2.96
C THR A 86 -9.94 -5.28 2.01
N SER A 87 -10.03 -6.54 2.45
CA SER A 87 -9.81 -7.70 1.59
C SER A 87 -10.94 -7.73 0.55
N SER A 88 -10.78 -6.93 -0.49
CA SER A 88 -11.76 -6.77 -1.55
C SER A 88 -11.22 -7.47 -2.78
N SER A 89 -11.97 -8.45 -3.27
CA SER A 89 -11.78 -9.04 -4.61
C SER A 89 -12.09 -8.06 -5.74
N GLN A 90 -12.47 -6.82 -5.42
CA GLN A 90 -12.61 -5.69 -6.33
C GLN A 90 -11.41 -4.75 -6.23
N ARG A 91 -11.04 -4.14 -7.36
CA ARG A 91 -10.01 -3.11 -7.41
C ARG A 91 -10.35 -1.97 -6.45
N HIS A 92 -9.41 -1.62 -5.59
CA HIS A 92 -9.59 -0.54 -4.62
C HIS A 92 -8.32 0.32 -4.50
N TYR A 93 -8.50 1.54 -4.01
CA TYR A 93 -7.42 2.51 -3.85
C TYR A 93 -6.89 2.48 -2.41
N THR A 94 -5.58 2.52 -2.27
CA THR A 94 -4.91 2.71 -0.98
C THR A 94 -3.82 3.77 -1.12
N ASP A 95 -3.37 4.32 0.00
CA ASP A 95 -2.34 5.35 0.01
C ASP A 95 -1.00 4.73 0.47
N ALA A 96 0.07 5.02 -0.28
CA ALA A 96 1.43 4.59 0.04
C ALA A 96 2.07 5.63 0.98
N LEU A 97 2.34 5.20 2.22
CA LEU A 97 2.95 6.04 3.24
C LEU A 97 4.46 6.17 3.02
N ILE A 98 5.15 5.08 2.65
CA ILE A 98 6.59 5.06 2.38
C ILE A 98 6.83 4.23 1.13
N VAL A 99 7.73 4.70 0.26
CA VAL A 99 8.25 3.94 -0.87
C VAL A 99 9.77 3.97 -0.81
N SER A 100 10.38 2.80 -0.70
CA SER A 100 11.83 2.62 -0.75
C SER A 100 12.19 1.64 -1.85
N VAL A 101 13.29 1.90 -2.57
CA VAL A 101 13.73 1.08 -3.71
C VAL A 101 15.09 0.48 -3.38
N GLY A 102 15.17 -0.85 -3.36
CA GLY A 102 16.36 -1.58 -2.91
C GLY A 102 16.42 -1.81 -1.39
N THR A 103 17.47 -2.51 -0.94
CA THR A 103 17.74 -2.77 0.48
C THR A 103 18.40 -1.57 1.14
N TYR A 104 17.70 -0.91 2.05
CA TYR A 104 18.30 -0.02 3.04
C TYR A 104 18.36 -0.77 4.38
N THR A 105 19.56 -1.16 4.80
CA THR A 105 19.83 -1.40 6.22
C THR A 105 19.87 -0.04 6.89
N PHE A 106 18.89 0.25 7.75
CA PHE A 106 19.02 1.33 8.72
C PHE A 106 19.92 0.80 9.83
N ASP A 107 21.24 0.93 9.65
CA ASP A 107 22.17 0.77 10.75
C ASP A 107 22.00 2.01 11.65
N GLY A 108 21.44 1.78 12.84
CA GLY A 108 21.18 2.80 13.86
C GLY A 108 22.43 3.38 14.49
#